data_AF-A0AAW9Q202-F1
#
_entry.id   AF-A0AAW9Q202-F1
#
_cell.length_a   1.000
_cell.length_b   1.000
_cell.length_c   1.000
_cell.angle_alpha   90.00
_cell.angle_beta   90.00
_cell.angle_gamma   90.00
#
_symmetry.space_group_name_H-M   'P 1'
#
loop_
_entity.id
_entity.type
_entity.pdbx_description
1 polymer ?
#
loop_
_entity_poly.entity_id
_entity_poly.type
_entity_poly.pdbx_seq_one_letter_code
_entity_poly.pdbx_strand_id
1 'polypeptide(L)'
;MFSLAEIEKSISSKHQQHLENKAIASTISLAEQQQANLASEFAKQLYERIIKFDQELDAENEVGMRLVSFGQTITFHVSDVGYYNPSMILFLGNTEGNRVELVQHVSQISFLLMALPKSNPESPKRTIGFIQPSD
;
A
#
# COMPACT_ATOMS: atom_id res chain seq x y z
N MET A 1 -41.66 11.03 -43.54
CA MET A 1 -42.33 10.22 -42.50
C MET A 1 -41.44 9.00 -42.30
N PHE A 2 -40.88 8.76 -41.11
CA PHE A 2 -40.06 7.56 -40.89
C PHE A 2 -40.94 6.31 -40.88
N SER A 3 -40.44 5.21 -41.44
CA SER A 3 -41.12 3.92 -41.37
C SER A 3 -41.01 3.33 -39.97
N LEU A 4 -41.98 2.49 -39.58
CA LEU A 4 -41.95 1.78 -38.31
C LEU A 4 -40.67 0.95 -38.13
N ALA A 5 -40.18 0.33 -39.21
CA ALA A 5 -38.94 -0.45 -39.20
C ALA A 5 -37.68 0.39 -38.89
N GLU A 6 -37.62 1.63 -39.36
CA GLU A 6 -36.50 2.54 -39.06
C GLU A 6 -36.51 2.98 -37.59
N ILE A 7 -37.70 3.17 -37.01
CA ILE A 7 -37.87 3.52 -35.60
C ILE A 7 -37.43 2.36 -34.71
N GLU A 8 -37.86 1.13 -35.00
CA GLU A 8 -37.47 -0.07 -34.25
C GLU A 8 -35.96 -0.32 -34.30
N LYS A 9 -35.34 -0.18 -35.48
CA LYS A 9 -33.88 -0.31 -35.64
C LYS A 9 -33.12 0.74 -34.83
N SER A 10 -33.62 1.98 -34.79
CA SER A 10 -33.03 3.07 -33.99
C SER A 10 -33.14 2.80 -32.48
N ILE A 11 -34.28 2.29 -32.01
CA ILE A 11 -34.48 1.93 -30.60
C ILE A 11 -33.57 0.76 -30.20
N SER A 12 -33.50 -0.29 -31.02
CA SER A 12 -32.63 -1.44 -30.80
C SER A 12 -31.14 -1.03 -30.75
N SER A 13 -30.70 -0.17 -31.69
CA SER A 13 -29.33 0.36 -31.71
C SER A 13 -29.02 1.20 -30.47
N LYS A 14 -29.94 2.08 -30.02
CA LYS A 14 -29.76 2.87 -28.79
C LYS A 14 -29.70 1.99 -27.54
N HIS A 15 -30.53 0.95 -27.47
CA HIS A 15 -30.50 0.01 -26.34
C HIS A 15 -29.18 -0.75 -26.28
N GLN A 16 -28.70 -1.26 -27.42
CA GLN A 16 -27.41 -1.94 -27.53
C GLN A 16 -26.26 -1.02 -27.10
N GLN A 17 -26.24 0.23 -27.60
CA GLN A 17 -25.25 1.23 -27.20
C GLN A 17 -25.28 1.50 -25.68
N HIS A 18 -26.46 1.57 -25.07
CA HIS A 18 -26.60 1.76 -23.62
C HIS A 18 -26.03 0.57 -22.82
N LEU A 19 -26.29 -0.66 -23.27
CA LEU A 19 -25.73 -1.86 -22.65
C LEU A 19 -24.20 -1.90 -22.76
N GLU A 20 -23.66 -1.55 -23.93
CA GLU A 20 -22.21 -1.47 -24.15
C GLU A 20 -21.55 -0.41 -23.27
N ASN A 21 -22.13 0.80 -23.21
CA ASN A 21 -21.62 1.86 -22.34
C ASN A 21 -21.64 1.44 -20.86
N LYS A 22 -22.67 0.71 -20.42
CA LYS A 22 -22.74 0.17 -19.06
C LYS A 22 -21.66 -0.88 -18.79
N ALA A 23 -21.41 -1.78 -19.74
CA ALA A 23 -20.37 -2.80 -19.62
C ALA A 23 -18.95 -2.19 -19.59
N ILE A 24 -18.71 -1.16 -20.40
CA ILE A 24 -17.45 -0.40 -20.39
C ILE A 24 -17.26 0.27 -19.03
N ALA A 25 -18.28 0.97 -18.51
CA ALA A 25 -18.21 1.62 -17.20
C ALA A 25 -17.92 0.63 -16.06
N SER A 26 -18.54 -0.55 -16.07
CA SER A 26 -18.24 -1.58 -15.06
C SER A 26 -16.81 -2.12 -15.18
N THR A 27 -16.30 -2.27 -16.40
CA THR A 27 -14.93 -2.77 -16.63
C THR A 27 -13.90 -1.76 -16.15
N ILE A 28 -14.11 -0.47 -16.43
CA ILE A 28 -13.25 0.61 -15.93
C ILE A 28 -13.24 0.64 -14.41
N SER A 29 -14.42 0.60 -13.78
CA SER A 29 -14.53 0.60 -12.32
C SER A 29 -13.81 -0.59 -11.67
N LEU A 30 -13.91 -1.78 -12.25
CA LEU A 30 -13.19 -2.97 -11.75
C LEU A 30 -11.67 -2.81 -11.89
N ALA A 31 -11.19 -2.25 -12.99
CA ALA A 31 -9.77 -2.00 -13.20
C ALA A 31 -9.22 -0.97 -12.19
N GLU A 32 -9.97 0.10 -11.93
CA GLU A 32 -9.61 1.11 -10.91
C GLU A 32 -9.56 0.49 -9.50
N GLN A 33 -10.55 -0.34 -9.15
CA GLN A 33 -10.56 -1.07 -7.88
C GLN A 33 -9.38 -2.05 -7.76
N GLN A 34 -9.03 -2.74 -8.85
CA GLN A 34 -7.90 -3.67 -8.84
C GLN A 34 -6.58 -2.91 -8.68
N GLN A 35 -6.42 -1.78 -9.35
CA GLN A 35 -5.26 -0.90 -9.21
C GLN A 35 -5.14 -0.35 -7.78
N ALA A 36 -6.23 0.13 -7.20
CA ALA A 36 -6.27 0.65 -5.83
C ALA A 36 -5.95 -0.41 -4.77
N ASN A 37 -6.15 -1.68 -5.09
CA ASN A 37 -5.88 -2.81 -4.20
C ASN A 37 -4.47 -3.42 -4.39
N LEU A 38 -3.61 -2.80 -5.21
CA LEU A 38 -2.23 -3.24 -5.36
C LEU A 38 -1.39 -2.90 -4.12
N ALA A 39 -0.45 -3.78 -3.81
CA ALA A 39 0.52 -3.58 -2.73
C ALA A 39 1.27 -2.25 -2.86
N SER A 40 1.52 -1.76 -4.09
CA SER A 40 2.10 -0.43 -4.33
C SER A 40 1.33 0.69 -3.64
N GLU A 41 0.00 0.67 -3.70
CA GLU A 41 -0.85 1.70 -3.11
C GLU A 41 -0.88 1.61 -1.58
N PHE A 42 -0.88 0.38 -1.03
CA PHE A 42 -0.74 0.17 0.41
C PHE A 42 0.64 0.61 0.92
N ALA A 43 1.71 0.22 0.23
CA ALA A 43 3.08 0.55 0.61
C ALA A 43 3.30 2.06 0.64
N LYS A 44 2.80 2.78 -0.37
CA LYS A 44 2.87 4.25 -0.42
C LYS A 44 2.20 4.88 0.80
N GLN A 45 0.97 4.46 1.11
CA GLN A 45 0.23 4.98 2.26
C GLN A 45 0.92 4.67 3.60
N LEU A 46 1.48 3.47 3.76
CA LEU A 46 2.20 3.08 4.97
C LEU A 46 3.51 3.85 5.12
N TYR A 47 4.25 4.02 4.02
CA TYR A 47 5.47 4.83 3.98
C TYR A 47 5.19 6.29 4.37
N GLU A 48 4.17 6.92 3.77
CA GLU A 48 3.74 8.27 4.15
C GLU A 48 3.38 8.36 5.63
N ARG A 49 2.71 7.33 6.18
CA ARG A 49 2.35 7.30 7.59
C ARG A 49 3.56 7.15 8.51
N ILE A 50 4.54 6.34 8.13
CA ILE A 50 5.80 6.15 8.85
C ILE A 50 6.62 7.44 8.84
N ILE A 51 6.75 8.10 7.69
CA ILE A 51 7.45 9.39 7.57
C ILE A 51 6.78 10.45 8.43
N LYS A 52 5.45 10.52 8.42
CA LYS A 52 4.72 11.47 9.26
C LYS A 52 4.97 11.22 10.75
N PHE A 53 4.92 9.95 11.18
CA PHE A 53 5.24 9.59 12.56
C PHE A 53 6.69 9.95 12.91
N ASP A 54 7.64 9.70 12.00
CA ASP A 54 9.05 10.05 12.17
C ASP A 54 9.27 11.55 12.39
N GLN A 55 8.57 12.39 11.61
CA GLN A 55 8.66 13.85 11.72
C GLN A 55 8.13 14.41 13.06
N GLU A 56 7.29 13.65 13.76
CA GLU A 56 6.76 14.01 15.07
C GLU A 56 7.71 13.64 16.22
N LEU A 57 8.78 12.87 15.97
CA LEU A 57 9.77 12.49 16.97
C LEU A 57 10.90 13.52 17.09
N ASP A 58 11.54 13.54 18.27
CA ASP A 58 12.77 14.30 18.49
C ASP A 58 14.00 13.66 17.79
N ALA A 59 15.16 14.29 17.92
CA ALA A 59 16.41 13.83 17.33
C ALA A 59 17.04 12.62 18.04
N GLU A 60 16.53 12.23 19.20
CA GLU A 60 17.05 11.12 20.02
C GLU A 60 16.29 9.81 19.79
N ASN A 61 15.16 9.88 19.09
CA ASN A 61 14.31 8.74 18.79
C ASN A 61 14.22 8.46 17.28
N GLU A 62 14.15 7.18 16.95
CA GLU A 62 13.91 6.61 15.62
C GLU A 62 12.56 5.86 15.61
N VAL A 63 12.02 5.62 14.41
CA VAL A 63 10.81 4.81 14.28
C VAL A 63 11.12 3.34 14.55
N GLY A 64 10.46 2.79 15.57
CA GLY A 64 10.32 1.37 15.79
C GLY A 64 9.00 0.85 15.23
N MET A 65 9.04 -0.38 14.72
CA MET A 65 7.86 -1.17 14.42
C MET A 65 7.75 -2.31 15.42
N ARG A 66 6.55 -2.49 15.99
CA ARG A 66 6.22 -3.60 16.87
C ARG A 66 5.11 -4.44 16.26
N LEU A 67 5.37 -5.74 16.11
CA LEU A 67 4.40 -6.75 15.71
C LEU A 67 3.99 -7.59 16.89
N VAL A 68 2.69 -7.85 17.00
CA VAL A 68 2.12 -8.72 18.02
C VAL A 68 1.48 -9.90 17.31
N SER A 69 2.04 -11.10 17.51
CA SER A 69 1.52 -12.32 16.91
C SER A 69 1.61 -13.47 17.90
N PHE A 70 0.48 -14.11 18.22
CA PHE A 70 0.39 -15.31 19.05
C PHE A 70 1.22 -15.28 20.35
N GLY A 71 1.17 -14.16 21.08
CA GLY A 71 1.89 -13.99 22.35
C GLY A 71 3.39 -13.68 22.20
N GLN A 72 3.91 -13.61 20.97
CA GLN A 72 5.26 -13.15 20.66
C GLN A 72 5.20 -11.70 20.17
N THR A 73 6.20 -10.92 20.57
CA THR A 73 6.36 -9.54 20.12
C THR A 73 7.72 -9.39 19.48
N ILE A 74 7.74 -8.92 18.24
CA ILE A 74 8.98 -8.54 17.55
C ILE A 74 8.98 -7.02 17.44
N THR A 75 10.05 -6.39 17.92
CA THR A 75 10.27 -4.95 17.80
C THR A 75 11.60 -4.70 17.09
N PHE A 76 11.61 -3.83 16.09
CA PHE A 76 12.82 -3.47 15.35
C PHE A 76 12.75 -2.03 14.86
N HIS A 77 13.91 -1.40 14.65
CA HIS A 77 14.02 -0.10 14.00
C HIS A 77 13.78 -0.27 12.51
N VAL A 78 12.73 0.36 11.99
CA VAL A 78 12.43 0.29 10.55
C VAL A 78 13.42 1.16 9.78
N SER A 79 13.91 0.65 8.65
CA SER A 79 14.78 1.38 7.73
C SER A 79 14.11 1.62 6.40
N ASP A 80 13.37 0.66 5.86
CA ASP A 80 12.78 0.75 4.53
C ASP A 80 11.44 0.03 4.45
N VAL A 81 10.56 0.56 3.61
CA VAL A 81 9.30 -0.08 3.21
C VAL A 81 9.39 -0.49 1.75
N GLY A 82 9.08 -1.74 1.44
CA GLY A 82 9.02 -2.26 0.08
C GLY A 82 7.71 -2.97 -0.23
N TYR A 83 7.52 -3.34 -1.50
CA TYR A 83 6.35 -4.11 -1.94
C TYR A 83 6.64 -5.01 -3.13
N TYR A 84 5.76 -6.00 -3.36
CA TYR A 84 5.59 -6.67 -4.64
C TYR A 84 4.11 -6.77 -4.96
N ASN A 85 3.74 -6.27 -6.14
CA ASN A 85 2.37 -6.40 -6.61
C ASN A 85 2.04 -7.88 -6.91
N PRO A 86 0.79 -8.33 -6.66
CA PRO A 86 -0.34 -7.51 -6.26
C PRO A 86 -0.47 -7.27 -4.76
N SER A 87 0.21 -8.02 -3.88
CA SER A 87 -0.26 -8.11 -2.49
C SER A 87 0.79 -8.29 -1.39
N MET A 88 2.08 -8.17 -1.69
CA MET A 88 3.15 -8.34 -0.70
C MET A 88 3.76 -7.02 -0.28
N ILE A 89 4.02 -6.85 1.01
CA ILE A 89 4.69 -5.71 1.63
C ILE A 89 5.90 -6.21 2.42
N LEU A 90 6.96 -5.41 2.41
CA LEU A 90 8.21 -5.69 3.09
C LEU A 90 8.54 -4.55 4.05
N PHE A 91 8.96 -4.89 5.25
CA PHE A 91 9.54 -3.95 6.20
C PHE A 91 10.95 -4.42 6.53
N LEU A 92 11.93 -3.61 6.15
CA LEU A 92 13.33 -3.88 6.43
C LEU A 92 13.75 -3.07 7.65
N GLY A 93 14.70 -3.60 8.40
CA GLY A 93 15.20 -2.90 9.57
C GLY A 93 16.25 -3.68 10.32
N ASN A 94 16.47 -3.27 11.57
CA ASN A 94 17.42 -3.94 12.46
C ASN A 94 16.81 -4.13 13.84
N THR A 95 17.09 -5.30 14.42
CA THR A 95 16.96 -5.55 15.86
C THR A 95 18.31 -5.25 16.53
N GLU A 96 18.55 -5.74 17.74
CA GLU A 96 19.84 -5.63 18.46
C GLU A 96 20.97 -6.37 17.70
N GLY A 97 21.50 -5.75 16.65
CA GLY A 97 22.63 -6.24 15.85
C GLY A 97 22.27 -7.13 14.66
N ASN A 98 21.00 -7.51 14.47
CA ASN A 98 20.59 -8.35 13.35
C ASN A 98 19.70 -7.59 12.36
N ARG A 99 20.05 -7.67 11.08
CA ARG A 99 19.17 -7.24 9.99
C ARG A 99 17.93 -8.13 9.99
N VAL A 100 16.76 -7.50 9.90
CA VAL A 100 15.47 -8.20 9.80
C VAL A 100 14.72 -7.74 8.57
N GLU A 101 13.93 -8.66 8.03
CA GLU A 101 12.99 -8.41 6.95
C GLU A 101 11.68 -9.11 7.32
N LEU A 102 10.64 -8.30 7.50
CA LEU A 102 9.29 -8.79 7.69
C LEU A 102 8.57 -8.76 6.34
N VAL A 103 8.11 -9.92 5.91
CA VAL A 103 7.35 -10.11 4.69
C VAL A 103 5.89 -10.40 5.05
N GLN A 104 4.95 -9.58 4.59
CA GLN A 104 3.52 -9.75 4.89
C GLN A 104 2.66 -9.61 3.64
N HIS A 105 1.57 -10.38 3.60
CA HIS A 105 0.46 -10.08 2.69
C HIS A 105 -0.26 -8.81 3.17
N VAL A 106 -0.79 -7.98 2.26
CA VAL A 106 -1.48 -6.71 2.61
C VAL A 106 -2.62 -6.91 3.60
N SER A 107 -3.32 -8.05 3.54
CA SER A 107 -4.42 -8.38 4.45
C SER A 107 -3.99 -8.74 5.87
N GLN A 108 -2.68 -8.90 6.12
CA GLN A 108 -2.11 -9.31 7.40
C GLN A 108 -1.36 -8.16 8.10
N ILE A 109 -1.41 -6.95 7.54
CA ILE A 109 -0.72 -5.79 8.12
C ILE A 109 -1.35 -5.44 9.46
N SER A 110 -0.58 -5.64 10.52
CA SER A 110 -0.93 -5.21 11.88
C SER A 110 0.37 -4.95 12.64
N PHE A 111 0.71 -3.68 12.78
CA PHE A 111 1.88 -3.26 13.54
C PHE A 111 1.58 -1.95 14.28
N LEU A 112 2.36 -1.72 15.33
CA LEU A 112 2.41 -0.48 16.08
C LEU A 112 3.68 0.28 15.67
N LEU A 113 3.54 1.57 15.34
CA LEU A 113 4.66 2.50 15.28
C LEU A 113 4.94 3.02 16.69
N MET A 114 6.20 3.07 17.07
CA MET A 114 6.63 3.57 18.37
C MET A 114 7.97 4.30 18.28
N ALA A 115 8.22 5.22 19.19
CA ALA A 115 9.52 5.84 19.34
C ALA A 115 10.49 4.86 20.02
N LEU A 116 11.64 4.61 19.40
CA LEU A 116 12.75 3.88 20.00
C LEU A 116 13.95 4.81 20.12
N PRO A 117 14.77 4.72 21.18
CA PRO A 117 16.05 5.42 21.20
C PRO A 117 16.88 5.08 19.95
N LYS A 118 17.64 6.04 19.44
CA LYS A 118 18.57 5.82 18.33
C LYS A 118 19.42 4.57 18.59
N SER A 119 19.57 3.74 17.56
CA SER A 119 20.48 2.58 17.63
C SER A 119 21.94 2.98 17.88
N ASN A 120 22.33 4.18 17.42
CA ASN A 120 23.61 4.80 17.72
C ASN A 120 23.40 6.27 18.14
N PRO A 121 23.68 6.63 19.40
CA PRO A 121 23.53 8.00 19.91
C PRO A 121 24.33 9.06 19.16
N GLU A 122 25.48 8.70 18.60
CA GLU A 122 26.42 9.63 17.95
C GLU A 122 26.08 9.91 16.48
N SER A 123 25.24 9.07 15.86
CA SER A 123 24.81 9.28 14.47
C SER A 123 23.57 10.19 14.40
N PRO A 124 23.41 10.93 13.29
CA PRO A 124 22.13 11.56 13.01
C PRO A 124 21.03 10.49 12.93
N LYS A 125 19.81 10.91 13.26
CA LYS A 125 18.62 10.09 13.13
C LYS A 125 18.49 9.52 11.71
N ARG A 126 18.19 8.23 11.60
CA ARG A 126 18.01 7.55 10.30
C ARG A 126 16.78 8.07 9.54
N THR A 127 16.94 8.28 8.24
CA THR A 127 15.84 8.50 7.29
C THR A 127 15.23 7.17 6.84
N ILE A 128 13.90 7.09 6.76
CA ILE A 128 13.21 5.91 6.24
C ILE A 128 13.21 5.91 4.70
N GLY A 129 13.59 4.79 4.09
CA GLY A 129 13.58 4.59 2.64
C GLY A 129 12.29 3.95 2.11
N PHE A 130 12.11 4.03 0.79
CA PHE A 130 11.01 3.38 0.06
C PHE A 130 11.55 2.60 -1.14
N ILE A 131 11.39 1.28 -1.12
CA ILE A 131 11.88 0.36 -2.15
C ILE A 131 10.73 0.08 -3.12
N GLN A 132 10.87 0.59 -4.34
CA GLN A 132 10.06 0.13 -5.44
C GLN A 132 10.71 -1.15 -5.98
N PRO A 133 9.96 -2.25 -6.19
CA PRO A 133 10.49 -3.39 -6.91
C PRO A 133 10.82 -2.92 -8.34
N SER A 134 12.10 -2.66 -8.60
CA SER A 134 12.61 -2.64 -9.97
C SER A 134 12.72 -4.10 -10.43
N ASP A 135 12.03 -4.43 -11.53
CA ASP A 135 12.06 -5.70 -12.30
C ASP A 135 13.02 -6.81 -11.82
#